data_AF-A0A382JKI0-F1
#
_entry.id   AF-A0A382JKI0-F1
#
_cell.length_a   1.000
_cell.length_b   1.000
_cell.length_c   1.000
_cell.angle_alpha   90.00
_cell.angle_beta   90.00
_cell.angle_gamma   90.00
#
_symmetry.space_group_name_H-M   'P 1'
#
loop_
_entity.id
_entity.type
_entity.pdbx_description
1 polymer ?
#
loop_
_entity_poly.entity_id
_entity_poly.type
_entity_poly.pdbx_seq_one_letter_code
_entity_poly.pdbx_strand_id
1 'polypeptide(L)'
;MKMMVFENSDRIPVVGTSRVGTVETTYDTLVKAFGKPTDVGASTLGKGDPPYYADYDAGDKVTAEWVLAFAVGGGDPEDGGMDDSDCVIATVYDYKTGWTPMEKYNWHVGGFDQNALRFVEMRLAEAEIA
;
A
#
# COMPACT_ATOMS: atom_id res chain seq x y z
N MET A 1 13.52 -15.26 -11.06
CA MET A 1 12.92 -14.76 -9.81
C MET A 1 11.41 -14.88 -9.96
N LYS A 2 10.71 -15.55 -9.04
CA LYS A 2 9.24 -15.62 -9.09
C LYS A 2 8.72 -14.29 -8.56
N MET A 3 7.93 -13.58 -9.35
CA MET A 3 7.33 -12.31 -8.96
C MET A 3 6.30 -12.54 -7.86
N MET A 4 6.28 -11.69 -6.83
CA MET A 4 5.28 -11.75 -5.78
C MET A 4 3.89 -11.40 -6.37
N VAL A 5 2.91 -12.26 -6.11
CA VAL A 5 1.51 -12.05 -6.50
C VAL A 5 0.83 -11.23 -5.41
N PHE A 6 0.16 -10.15 -5.81
CA PHE A 6 -0.57 -9.28 -4.89
C PHE A 6 -1.80 -8.67 -5.58
N GLU A 7 -2.77 -8.25 -4.77
CA GLU A 7 -3.90 -7.41 -5.16
C GLU A 7 -3.73 -6.01 -4.56
N ASN A 8 -4.12 -4.97 -5.31
CA ASN A 8 -4.22 -3.59 -4.84
C ASN A 8 -5.69 -3.13 -5.02
N SER A 9 -6.46 -3.07 -3.94
CA SER A 9 -7.93 -2.95 -3.99
C SER A 9 -8.53 -2.37 -2.71
N ASP A 10 -9.45 -1.42 -2.84
CA ASP A 10 -10.20 -0.82 -1.73
C ASP A 10 -11.23 -1.80 -1.11
N ARG A 11 -11.39 -2.99 -1.70
CA ARG A 11 -12.31 -4.03 -1.23
C ARG A 11 -11.68 -4.99 -0.22
N ILE A 12 -10.37 -4.90 0.01
CA ILE A 12 -9.65 -5.74 0.98
C ILE A 12 -9.98 -5.26 2.40
N PRO A 13 -10.36 -6.18 3.33
CA PRO A 13 -10.75 -5.81 4.68
C PRO A 13 -9.55 -5.39 5.54
N VAL A 14 -9.40 -4.09 5.78
CA VAL A 14 -8.31 -3.51 6.60
C VAL A 14 -8.71 -3.08 8.01
N VAL A 15 -9.98 -3.30 8.41
CA VAL A 15 -10.45 -2.94 9.75
C VAL A 15 -9.69 -3.75 10.81
N GLY A 16 -9.15 -3.04 11.81
CA GLY A 16 -8.35 -3.63 12.88
C GLY A 16 -6.84 -3.70 12.60
N THR A 17 -6.41 -3.32 11.40
CA THR A 17 -4.98 -3.11 11.12
C THR A 17 -4.44 -1.94 11.95
N SER A 18 -3.13 -1.95 12.18
CA SER A 18 -2.42 -0.88 12.89
C SER A 18 -1.09 -0.61 12.22
N ARG A 19 -0.50 0.56 12.49
CA ARG A 19 0.84 0.87 11.97
C ARG A 19 1.87 -0.11 12.53
N VAL A 20 2.49 -0.88 11.66
CA VAL A 20 3.52 -1.87 11.99
C VAL A 20 4.94 -1.38 11.68
N GLY A 21 5.09 -0.36 10.83
CA GLY A 21 6.39 0.22 10.50
C GLY A 21 6.31 1.35 9.47
N THR A 22 7.43 1.65 8.83
CA THR A 22 7.56 2.63 7.75
C THR A 22 8.53 2.15 6.69
N VAL A 23 8.33 2.56 5.43
CA VAL A 23 9.29 2.38 4.33
C VAL A 23 9.69 3.75 3.77
N GLU A 24 10.99 4.01 3.65
CA GLU A 24 11.48 5.24 3.02
C GLU A 24 11.53 5.05 1.50
N THR A 25 10.62 5.71 0.78
CA THR A 25 10.55 5.63 -0.68
C THR A 25 9.82 6.84 -1.29
N THR A 26 9.65 6.88 -2.60
CA THR A 26 8.93 7.92 -3.33
C THR A 26 7.54 7.45 -3.77
N TYR A 27 6.63 8.38 -4.03
CA TYR A 27 5.32 8.08 -4.63
C TYR A 27 5.47 7.28 -5.94
N ASP A 28 6.41 7.68 -6.81
CA ASP A 28 6.62 7.03 -8.10
C ASP A 28 7.09 5.58 -7.95
N THR A 29 7.95 5.30 -6.97
CA THR A 29 8.38 3.92 -6.66
C THR A 29 7.20 3.08 -6.16
N LEU A 30 6.32 3.64 -5.32
CA LEU A 30 5.10 2.96 -4.88
C LEU A 30 4.17 2.68 -6.07
N VAL A 31 3.99 3.63 -6.99
CA VAL A 31 3.20 3.43 -8.20
C VAL A 31 3.79 2.37 -9.11
N LYS A 32 5.13 2.35 -9.29
CA LYS A 32 5.82 1.30 -10.05
C LYS A 32 5.62 -0.08 -9.41
N ALA A 33 5.63 -0.16 -8.08
CA ALA A 33 5.51 -1.42 -7.34
C ALA A 33 4.06 -1.93 -7.27
N PHE A 34 3.08 -1.06 -7.04
CA PHE A 34 1.73 -1.43 -6.65
C PHE A 34 0.62 -0.92 -7.58
N GLY A 35 0.94 -0.04 -8.54
CA GLY A 35 -0.05 0.71 -9.32
C GLY A 35 -0.52 1.97 -8.59
N LYS A 36 -1.58 2.62 -9.09
CA LYS A 36 -2.12 3.84 -8.44
C LYS A 36 -2.68 3.52 -7.05
N PRO A 37 -2.68 4.48 -6.11
CA PRO A 37 -3.30 4.28 -4.80
C PRO A 37 -4.79 3.95 -4.93
N THR A 38 -5.30 3.17 -3.99
CA THR A 38 -6.72 2.78 -3.90
C THR A 38 -7.58 3.89 -3.31
N ASP A 39 -7.00 4.72 -2.45
CA ASP A 39 -7.63 5.92 -1.91
C ASP A 39 -6.66 7.11 -2.03
N VAL A 40 -7.20 8.28 -2.37
CA VAL A 40 -6.47 9.55 -2.51
C VAL A 40 -6.93 10.58 -1.47
N GLY A 41 -7.50 10.09 -0.37
CA GLY A 41 -8.11 10.89 0.68
C GLY A 41 -9.55 11.30 0.34
N ALA A 42 -10.34 11.61 1.37
CA ALA A 42 -11.71 12.09 1.19
C ALA A 42 -11.77 13.56 0.73
N SER A 43 -10.63 14.26 0.76
CA SER A 43 -10.49 15.67 0.37
C SER A 43 -10.97 15.93 -1.04
N THR A 44 -11.90 16.89 -1.16
CA THR A 44 -12.26 17.45 -2.47
C THR A 44 -11.18 18.36 -3.05
N LEU A 45 -10.21 18.80 -2.23
CA LEU A 45 -9.08 19.63 -2.66
C LEU A 45 -8.01 18.81 -3.41
N GLY A 46 -8.09 17.48 -3.33
CA GLY A 46 -7.07 16.56 -3.81
C GLY A 46 -7.54 15.52 -4.84
N LYS A 47 -8.69 15.66 -5.51
CA LYS A 47 -9.08 14.70 -6.57
C LYS A 47 -8.52 15.15 -7.94
N GLY A 48 -7.62 14.37 -8.54
CA GLY A 48 -7.02 14.68 -9.85
C GLY A 48 -5.72 13.94 -10.18
N ASP A 49 -4.77 14.66 -10.79
CA ASP A 49 -3.36 14.25 -10.89
C ASP A 49 -2.62 14.72 -9.63
N PRO A 50 -1.69 13.93 -9.06
CA PRO A 50 -0.95 14.32 -7.85
C PRO A 50 -0.13 15.61 -8.05
N PRO A 51 0.15 16.36 -6.97
CA PRO A 51 -0.06 16.00 -5.56
C PRO A 51 -1.52 16.18 -5.11
N TYR A 52 -2.00 15.23 -4.30
CA TYR A 52 -3.29 15.34 -3.60
C TYR A 52 -3.10 16.15 -2.32
N TYR A 53 -4.16 16.80 -1.82
CA TYR A 53 -4.11 17.69 -0.66
C TYR A 53 -5.06 17.23 0.44
N ALA A 54 -4.61 17.22 1.69
CA ALA A 54 -5.45 16.88 2.84
C ALA A 54 -6.36 18.05 3.22
N ASP A 55 -7.64 17.78 3.43
CA ASP A 55 -8.56 18.71 4.10
C ASP A 55 -8.60 18.39 5.60
N TYR A 56 -7.70 19.02 6.36
CA TYR A 56 -7.63 18.81 7.80
C TYR A 56 -8.87 19.27 8.56
N ASP A 57 -9.60 20.26 8.04
CA ASP A 57 -10.84 20.75 8.63
C ASP A 57 -11.96 19.72 8.45
N ALA A 58 -11.93 18.96 7.35
CA ALA A 58 -12.77 17.77 7.14
C ALA A 58 -12.27 16.52 7.89
N GLY A 59 -11.10 16.59 8.52
CA GLY A 59 -10.53 15.51 9.33
C GLY A 59 -9.61 14.55 8.56
N ASP A 60 -9.25 14.87 7.33
CA ASP A 60 -8.33 14.05 6.52
C ASP A 60 -6.93 14.02 7.14
N LYS A 61 -6.28 12.86 7.01
CA LYS A 61 -4.93 12.63 7.54
C LYS A 61 -4.00 11.96 6.55
N VAL A 62 -4.55 11.47 5.45
CA VAL A 62 -3.90 10.68 4.43
C VAL A 62 -4.29 11.29 3.09
N THR A 63 -3.34 11.40 2.18
CA THR A 63 -3.56 11.92 0.83
C THR A 63 -3.36 10.86 -0.25
N ALA A 64 -2.67 9.77 0.05
CA ALA A 64 -2.59 8.57 -0.78
C ALA A 64 -2.45 7.32 0.09
N GLU A 65 -3.29 6.33 -0.15
CA GLU A 65 -3.23 5.01 0.48
C GLU A 65 -3.33 3.90 -0.56
N TRP A 66 -2.45 2.91 -0.41
CA TRP A 66 -2.54 1.62 -1.08
C TRP A 66 -3.05 0.60 -0.10
N VAL A 67 -4.04 -0.19 -0.52
CA VAL A 67 -4.58 -1.31 0.23
C VAL A 67 -4.19 -2.59 -0.51
N LEU A 68 -3.37 -3.42 0.13
CA LEU A 68 -2.66 -4.53 -0.50
C LEU A 68 -2.98 -5.87 0.17
N ALA A 69 -3.11 -6.92 -0.64
CA ALA A 69 -3.15 -8.30 -0.18
C ALA A 69 -2.09 -9.10 -0.92
N PHE A 70 -1.09 -9.62 -0.19
CA PHE A 70 -0.04 -10.45 -0.75
C PHE A 70 -0.36 -11.92 -0.54
N ALA A 71 -0.28 -12.71 -1.60
CA ALA A 71 -0.49 -14.15 -1.51
C ALA A 71 0.65 -14.82 -0.71
N VAL A 72 0.31 -15.61 0.31
CA VAL A 72 1.26 -16.43 1.07
C VAL A 72 0.95 -17.91 0.83
N GLY A 73 1.99 -18.70 0.61
CA GLY A 73 1.83 -20.11 0.28
C GLY A 73 1.84 -20.34 -1.23
N GLY A 74 2.92 -20.96 -1.70
CA GLY A 74 2.97 -21.49 -3.05
C GLY A 74 2.08 -22.73 -3.13
N GLY A 75 0.78 -22.56 -3.38
CA GLY A 75 0.05 -23.55 -4.14
C GLY A 75 0.61 -23.59 -5.56
N ASP A 76 0.82 -24.80 -6.10
CA ASP A 76 1.08 -24.97 -7.52
C ASP A 76 -0.10 -24.33 -8.30
N PRO A 77 0.13 -23.39 -9.22
CA PRO A 77 -0.95 -22.85 -10.06
C PRO A 77 -1.68 -23.94 -10.87
N GLU A 78 -1.10 -25.12 -11.07
CA GLU A 78 -1.77 -26.28 -11.68
C GLU A 78 -2.68 -27.08 -10.73
N ASP A 79 -2.50 -26.94 -9.40
CA ASP A 79 -3.39 -27.54 -8.37
C ASP A 79 -4.54 -26.61 -7.96
N GLY A 80 -4.67 -25.44 -8.59
CA GLY A 80 -5.87 -24.59 -8.50
C GLY A 80 -6.18 -24.02 -7.12
N GLY A 81 -5.23 -23.98 -6.20
CA GLY A 81 -5.44 -23.50 -4.83
C GLY A 81 -4.83 -22.12 -4.59
N MET A 82 -5.63 -21.06 -4.74
CA MET A 82 -5.44 -19.81 -4.01
C MET A 82 -6.57 -19.79 -2.99
N ASP A 83 -6.27 -20.19 -1.75
CA ASP A 83 -7.23 -19.99 -0.66
C ASP A 83 -7.05 -18.54 -0.21
N ASP A 84 -8.11 -17.73 -0.38
CA ASP A 84 -8.19 -16.34 0.07
C ASP A 84 -7.86 -16.17 1.58
N SER A 85 -7.80 -17.28 2.32
CA SER A 85 -7.45 -17.36 3.74
C SER A 85 -5.98 -17.04 4.08
N ASP A 86 -5.02 -17.25 3.16
CA ASP A 86 -3.59 -17.09 3.44
C ASP A 86 -2.98 -15.86 2.74
N CYS A 87 -3.56 -14.68 2.97
CA CYS A 87 -3.01 -13.42 2.50
C CYS A 87 -2.37 -12.60 3.63
N VAL A 88 -1.26 -11.92 3.34
CA VAL A 88 -0.75 -10.84 4.18
C VAL A 88 -1.38 -9.53 3.72
N ILE A 89 -2.20 -8.93 4.59
CA ILE A 89 -2.85 -7.65 4.35
C ILE A 89 -1.94 -6.51 4.82
N ALA A 90 -1.75 -5.52 3.96
CA ALA A 90 -0.98 -4.32 4.27
C ALA A 90 -1.69 -3.06 3.76
N THR A 91 -1.47 -1.93 4.45
CA THR A 91 -1.68 -0.62 3.85
C THR A 91 -0.37 0.14 3.76
N VAL A 92 -0.21 0.99 2.74
CA VAL A 92 0.91 1.93 2.63
C VAL A 92 0.34 3.32 2.45
N TYR A 93 0.69 4.26 3.31
CA TYR A 93 0.04 5.57 3.33
C TYR A 93 0.93 6.69 3.86
N ASP A 94 0.69 7.91 3.39
CA ASP A 94 1.25 9.11 4.01
C ASP A 94 0.45 9.47 5.27
N TYR A 95 1.06 10.21 6.19
CA TYR A 95 0.35 10.63 7.38
C TYR A 95 0.67 12.07 7.77
N LYS A 96 -0.36 12.90 7.73
CA LYS A 96 -0.38 14.30 8.16
C LYS A 96 0.71 15.17 7.50
N THR A 97 0.92 14.99 6.20
CA THR A 97 1.87 15.77 5.37
C THR A 97 1.26 17.01 4.72
N GLY A 98 -0.08 17.10 4.66
CA GLY A 98 -0.82 18.22 4.05
C GLY A 98 -0.98 18.08 2.53
N TRP A 99 -0.02 17.42 1.89
CA TRP A 99 -0.08 17.01 0.49
C TRP A 99 0.64 15.66 0.29
N THR A 100 0.39 15.00 -0.84
CA THR A 100 1.07 13.75 -1.19
C THR A 100 2.57 13.97 -1.36
N PRO A 101 3.42 13.32 -0.54
CA PRO A 101 4.86 13.47 -0.66
C PRO A 101 5.36 12.80 -1.95
N MET A 102 5.91 13.59 -2.87
CA MET A 102 6.45 13.10 -4.14
C MET A 102 7.93 12.68 -4.01
N GLU A 103 8.66 13.34 -3.10
CA GLU A 103 10.04 13.05 -2.77
C GLU A 103 10.17 11.84 -1.82
N LYS A 104 11.40 11.48 -1.46
CA LYS A 104 11.64 10.46 -0.42
C LYS A 104 10.92 10.83 0.88
N TYR A 105 10.10 9.89 1.35
CA TYR A 105 9.30 10.05 2.54
C TYR A 105 9.18 8.72 3.29
N ASN A 106 9.02 8.78 4.60
CA ASN A 106 8.78 7.62 5.46
C ASN A 106 7.28 7.27 5.42
N TRP A 107 6.87 6.55 4.38
CA TRP A 107 5.51 6.05 4.21
C TRP A 107 5.18 5.07 5.32
N HIS A 108 4.03 5.27 5.97
CA HIS A 108 3.57 4.35 7.01
C HIS A 108 3.10 3.05 6.39
N VAL A 109 3.38 1.95 7.07
CA VAL A 109 2.87 0.62 6.72
C VAL A 109 1.93 0.14 7.82
N GLY A 110 0.68 -0.13 7.44
CA GLY A 110 -0.34 -0.75 8.28
C GLY A 110 -0.43 -2.26 8.03
N GLY A 111 -0.86 -3.01 9.03
CA GLY A 111 -1.09 -4.46 8.91
C GLY A 111 -1.59 -5.08 10.21
N PHE A 112 -1.86 -6.38 10.18
CA PHE A 112 -2.21 -7.17 11.37
C PHE A 112 -0.96 -7.64 12.14
N ASP A 113 0.18 -7.77 11.47
CA ASP A 113 1.46 -8.14 12.05
C ASP A 113 2.65 -7.60 11.22
N GLN A 114 3.87 -7.94 11.64
CA GLN A 114 5.11 -7.48 10.99
C GLN A 114 5.32 -8.05 9.57
N ASN A 115 4.58 -9.07 9.14
CA ASN A 115 4.68 -9.56 7.76
C ASN A 115 4.22 -8.50 6.76
N ALA A 116 3.27 -7.62 7.12
CA ALA A 116 2.84 -6.54 6.24
C ALA A 116 4.02 -5.64 5.82
N LEU A 117 4.86 -5.23 6.78
CA LEU A 117 6.08 -4.47 6.50
C LEU A 117 7.04 -5.27 5.60
N ARG A 118 7.33 -6.51 5.99
CA ARG A 118 8.25 -7.38 5.26
C ARG A 118 7.85 -7.58 3.80
N PHE A 119 6.57 -7.79 3.52
CA PHE A 119 6.08 -8.05 2.17
C PHE A 119 6.06 -6.77 1.32
N VAL A 120 5.76 -5.61 1.91
CA VAL A 120 5.91 -4.30 1.25
C VAL A 120 7.37 -4.06 0.86
N GLU A 121 8.32 -4.28 1.77
CA GLU A 121 9.76 -4.15 1.49
C GLU A 121 10.22 -5.10 0.38
N MET A 122 9.78 -6.36 0.41
CA MET A 122 10.11 -7.34 -0.63
C MET A 122 9.60 -6.90 -2.00
N ARG A 123 8.35 -6.45 -2.10
CA ARG A 123 7.77 -6.02 -3.38
C ARG A 123 8.42 -4.74 -3.91
N LEU A 124 8.80 -3.81 -3.04
CA LEU A 124 9.58 -2.64 -3.41
C LEU A 124 10.95 -3.02 -3.99
N ALA A 125 11.67 -3.94 -3.33
CA ALA A 125 12.95 -4.42 -3.83
C ALA A 125 12.83 -5.12 -5.20
N GLU A 126 11.75 -5.88 -5.44
CA GLU A 126 11.46 -6.46 -6.76
C GLU A 126 11.25 -5.39 -7.84
N ALA A 127 10.55 -4.31 -7.51
CA ALA A 127 10.23 -3.25 -8.46
C ALA A 127 11.46 -2.39 -8.84
N GLU A 128 12.49 -2.31 -8.00
CA GLU A 128 13.73 -1.60 -8.31
C GLU A 128 14.66 -2.39 -9.25
N ILE A 129 14.52 -3.72 -9.31
CA ILE A 129 15.34 -4.61 -10.14
C ILE A 129 14.71 -4.86 -11.53
N ALA A 130 13.41 -4.58 -11.68
CA ALA A 130 12.63 -4.73 -12.92
C ALA A 130 12.70 -3.48 -13.82
#